data_AF-A0A816C3B7-F1
#
_entry.id   AF-A0A816C3B7-F1
#
_cell.length_a   1.000
_cell.length_b   1.000
_cell.length_c   1.000
_cell.angle_alpha   90.00
_cell.angle_beta   90.00
_cell.angle_gamma   90.00
#
_symmetry.space_group_name_H-M   'P 1'
#
loop_
_entity.id
_entity.type
_entity.pdbx_description
1 polymer ?
#
loop_
_entity_poly.entity_id
_entity_poly.type
_entity_poly.pdbx_seq_one_letter_code
_entity_poly.pdbx_strand_id
1 'polypeptide(L)'
;MLTRQGAKRLLEAEFQRLSDIDITFADRITVAPIVYRPTELLMAEKTVATLLSKTLEQIPKYSGKPDQDADEWMKDLTATFHMADMTESQALKIISTFLDGHPKQWFIENITIFESWNVFKTQFLHIYLSPSSKQLASNRLRTRQQRYDETVIEYYTDVIKLCRLVDTNMTDASKLDHLYHGLKPSLMKDVLRGAPSTPADFLEQARR
;
A
#
# COMPACT_ATOMS: atom_id res chain seq x y z
N MET A 1 -4.87 -22.16 -9.79
CA MET A 1 -3.71 -21.33 -9.40
C MET A 1 -3.09 -20.74 -10.65
N LEU A 2 -3.19 -19.43 -10.88
CA LEU A 2 -2.51 -18.76 -11.99
C LEU A 2 -1.15 -18.25 -11.49
N THR A 3 -0.07 -18.72 -12.11
CA THR A 3 1.30 -18.28 -11.79
C THR A 3 1.51 -16.84 -12.26
N ARG A 4 2.53 -16.14 -11.74
CA ARG A 4 2.94 -14.78 -12.22
C ARG A 4 3.06 -14.70 -13.74
N GLN A 5 3.47 -15.80 -14.37
CA GLN A 5 3.59 -15.92 -15.82
C GLN A 5 2.22 -16.07 -16.51
N GLY A 6 1.23 -16.66 -15.84
CA GLY A 6 -0.14 -16.78 -16.32
C GLY A 6 -0.90 -15.45 -16.36
N ALA A 7 -0.76 -14.61 -15.33
CA ALA A 7 -1.37 -13.27 -15.33
C ALA A 7 -0.78 -12.37 -16.42
N LYS A 8 0.54 -12.42 -16.62
CA LYS A 8 1.21 -11.70 -17.71
C LYS A 8 0.74 -12.18 -19.08
N ARG A 9 0.62 -13.50 -19.28
CA ARG A 9 0.11 -14.08 -20.54
C ARG A 9 -1.34 -13.70 -20.86
N LEU A 10 -2.20 -13.54 -19.85
CA LEU A 10 -3.58 -13.10 -20.06
C LEU A 10 -3.67 -11.64 -20.51
N LEU A 11 -2.85 -10.77 -19.93
CA LEU A 11 -2.75 -9.37 -20.36
C LEU A 11 -2.16 -9.26 -21.78
N GLU A 12 -1.15 -10.06 -22.09
CA GLU A 12 -0.52 -10.10 -23.42
C GLU A 12 -1.47 -10.67 -24.49
N ALA A 13 -2.28 -11.67 -24.14
CA ALA A 13 -3.28 -12.25 -25.05
C ALA A 13 -4.45 -11.29 -25.34
N GLU A 14 -4.92 -10.53 -24.34
CA GLU A 14 -5.97 -9.53 -24.57
C GLU A 14 -5.44 -8.36 -25.42
N PHE A 15 -4.17 -7.96 -25.22
CA PHE A 15 -3.51 -6.95 -26.04
C PHE A 15 -3.43 -7.36 -27.52
N GLN A 16 -3.08 -8.63 -27.79
CA GLN A 16 -3.00 -9.14 -29.16
C GLN A 16 -4.38 -9.30 -29.81
N ARG A 17 -5.41 -9.64 -29.04
CA ARG A 17 -6.79 -9.69 -29.51
C ARG A 17 -7.31 -8.33 -29.95
N LEU A 18 -6.92 -7.27 -29.25
CA LEU A 18 -7.30 -5.88 -29.59
C LEU A 18 -6.55 -5.35 -30.82
N SER A 19 -5.35 -5.86 -31.11
CA SER A 19 -4.60 -5.48 -32.32
C SER A 19 -5.14 -6.10 -33.62
N ASP A 20 -5.94 -7.17 -33.51
CA ASP A 20 -6.52 -7.87 -34.66
C ASP A 20 -7.93 -7.36 -35.04
N ILE A 21 -8.42 -6.31 -34.36
CA ILE A 21 -9.72 -5.69 -34.69
C ILE A 21 -9.55 -4.88 -35.98
N ASP A 22 -10.10 -5.43 -37.07
CA ASP A 22 -10.08 -4.83 -38.41
C ASP A 22 -10.96 -3.56 -38.45
N ILE A 23 -10.31 -2.40 -38.66
CA ILE A 23 -10.94 -1.07 -38.57
C ILE A 23 -11.57 -0.65 -39.92
N THR A 24 -11.97 -1.60 -40.76
CA THR A 24 -12.59 -1.31 -42.06
C THR A 24 -14.10 -1.19 -41.95
N PHE A 25 -14.57 -0.13 -41.29
CA PHE A 25 -15.91 0.39 -41.54
C PHE A 25 -15.91 1.91 -41.37
N ALA A 26 -15.30 2.59 -42.34
CA ALA A 26 -15.38 4.03 -42.45
C ALA A 26 -15.71 4.38 -43.90
N ASP A 27 -17.00 4.39 -44.22
CA ASP A 27 -17.44 5.13 -45.38
C ASP A 27 -18.63 6.03 -44.99
N ARG A 28 -18.40 7.34 -45.20
CA ARG A 28 -19.37 8.46 -45.20
C ARG A 28 -19.72 9.12 -43.86
N ILE A 29 -18.77 9.86 -43.30
CA ILE A 29 -19.05 11.18 -42.71
C ILE A 29 -17.97 12.16 -43.17
N THR A 30 -18.36 13.15 -43.97
CA THR A 30 -17.54 14.29 -44.40
C THR A 30 -17.37 15.28 -43.25
N VAL A 31 -16.32 15.11 -42.45
CA VAL A 31 -15.74 16.15 -41.60
C VAL A 31 -14.22 16.06 -41.77
N ALA A 32 -13.56 17.20 -41.96
CA ALA A 32 -12.13 17.31 -42.25
C ALA A 32 -11.29 16.39 -41.33
N PRO A 33 -10.30 15.65 -41.86
CA PRO A 33 -9.61 14.65 -41.07
C PRO A 33 -8.64 15.36 -40.13
N ILE A 34 -8.93 15.33 -38.83
CA ILE A 34 -7.88 15.39 -37.82
C ILE A 34 -7.08 14.10 -38.04
N VAL A 35 -6.07 14.13 -38.92
CA VAL A 35 -5.13 13.03 -39.11
C VAL A 35 -4.23 13.00 -37.88
N TYR A 36 -4.73 12.43 -36.78
CA TYR A 36 -3.82 11.80 -35.83
C TYR A 36 -3.19 10.63 -36.58
N ARG A 37 -1.87 10.67 -36.78
CA ARG A 37 -1.13 9.61 -37.47
C ARG A 37 -1.35 8.31 -36.68
N PRO A 38 -1.89 7.22 -37.26
CA PRO A 38 -2.18 5.99 -36.54
C PRO A 38 -0.99 5.45 -35.72
N THR A 39 0.23 5.71 -36.18
CA THR A 39 1.47 5.39 -35.47
C THR A 39 1.72 6.22 -34.20
N GLU A 40 1.37 7.51 -34.18
CA GLU A 40 1.57 8.36 -32.99
C GLU A 40 0.57 8.01 -31.90
N LEU A 41 -0.68 7.72 -32.27
CA LEU A 41 -1.70 7.23 -31.35
C LEU A 41 -1.29 5.87 -30.75
N LEU A 42 -0.83 4.93 -31.58
CA LEU A 42 -0.34 3.63 -31.13
C LEU A 42 0.89 3.74 -30.21
N MET A 43 1.81 4.67 -30.49
CA MET A 43 2.96 4.93 -29.61
C MET A 43 2.53 5.54 -28.28
N ALA A 44 1.55 6.46 -28.28
CA ALA A 44 0.98 7.04 -27.07
C ALA A 44 0.29 5.96 -26.22
N GLU A 45 -0.54 5.12 -26.81
CA GLU A 45 -1.22 3.99 -26.14
C GLU A 45 -0.23 3.00 -25.53
N LYS A 46 0.81 2.59 -26.29
CA LYS A 46 1.88 1.72 -25.77
C LYS A 46 2.66 2.36 -24.61
N THR A 47 2.90 3.67 -24.69
CA THR A 47 3.60 4.42 -23.64
C THR A 47 2.75 4.47 -22.37
N VAL A 48 1.45 4.78 -22.50
CA VAL A 48 0.50 4.79 -21.39
C VAL A 48 0.37 3.40 -20.77
N ALA A 49 0.21 2.34 -21.57
CA ALA A 49 0.14 0.97 -21.07
C ALA A 49 1.41 0.54 -20.32
N THR A 50 2.59 0.93 -20.83
CA THR A 50 3.87 0.66 -20.16
C THR A 50 3.95 1.39 -18.82
N LEU A 51 3.54 2.66 -18.78
CA LEU A 51 3.50 3.44 -17.54
C LEU A 51 2.52 2.85 -16.54
N LEU A 52 1.31 2.48 -16.96
CA LEU A 52 0.30 1.84 -16.10
C LEU A 52 0.80 0.51 -15.53
N SER A 53 1.44 -0.34 -16.35
CA SER A 53 2.03 -1.60 -15.87
C SER A 53 3.09 -1.36 -14.78
N LYS A 54 3.96 -0.37 -14.99
CA LYS A 54 5.00 0.02 -14.04
C LYS A 54 4.40 0.62 -12.77
N THR A 55 3.35 1.42 -12.87
CA THR A 55 2.64 1.99 -11.72
C THR A 55 1.97 0.89 -10.89
N LEU A 56 1.33 -0.09 -11.53
CA LEU A 56 0.72 -1.24 -10.85
C LEU A 56 1.78 -2.11 -10.15
N GLU A 57 2.98 -2.27 -10.73
CA GLU A 57 4.10 -2.97 -10.09
C GLU A 57 4.66 -2.23 -8.86
N GLN A 58 4.49 -0.91 -8.79
CA GLN A 58 4.96 -0.08 -7.67
C GLN A 58 3.99 -0.08 -6.48
N ILE A 59 2.75 -0.54 -6.66
CA ILE A 59 1.79 -0.59 -5.57
C ILE A 59 2.30 -1.58 -4.49
N PRO A 60 2.47 -1.14 -3.24
CA PRO A 60 2.89 -2.02 -2.17
C PRO A 60 1.81 -3.07 -1.92
N LYS A 61 2.21 -4.33 -1.75
CA LYS A 61 1.27 -5.38 -1.35
C LYS A 61 0.77 -5.14 0.08
N TYR A 62 -0.50 -5.41 0.32
CA TYR A 62 -1.05 -5.45 1.66
C TYR A 62 -0.92 -6.83 2.28
N SER A 63 -0.15 -6.91 3.34
CA SER A 63 0.10 -8.15 4.09
C SER A 63 -0.60 -8.18 5.45
N GLY A 64 -1.35 -7.12 5.79
CA GLY A 64 -1.96 -6.97 7.12
C GLY A 64 -0.93 -6.67 8.20
N LYS A 65 0.27 -6.24 7.81
CA LYS A 65 1.28 -5.81 8.77
C LYS A 65 0.81 -4.52 9.45
N PRO A 66 0.98 -4.40 10.77
CA PRO A 66 0.45 -3.25 11.51
C PRO A 66 1.05 -1.87 11.19
N ASP A 67 2.04 -1.79 10.31
CA ASP A 67 2.64 -0.56 9.75
C ASP A 67 1.97 -0.16 8.43
N GLN A 68 1.03 -0.99 7.95
CA GLN A 68 0.22 -0.75 6.77
C GLN A 68 -1.16 -0.29 7.24
N ASP A 69 -1.52 0.94 6.88
CA ASP A 69 -2.87 1.44 7.08
C ASP A 69 -3.78 0.88 5.97
N ALA A 70 -4.81 0.13 6.37
CA ALA A 70 -5.74 -0.50 5.44
C ALA A 70 -6.60 0.52 4.67
N ASP A 71 -6.90 1.67 5.27
CA ASP A 71 -7.67 2.75 4.63
C ASP A 71 -6.84 3.45 3.57
N GLU A 72 -5.63 3.87 3.96
CA GLU A 72 -4.69 4.57 3.08
C GLU A 72 -4.32 3.68 1.89
N TRP A 73 -3.97 2.41 2.17
CA TRP A 73 -3.67 1.44 1.12
C TRP A 73 -4.85 1.22 0.16
N MET A 74 -6.07 1.11 0.67
CA MET A 74 -7.26 0.91 -0.17
C MET A 74 -7.57 2.14 -1.04
N LYS A 75 -7.36 3.35 -0.51
CA LYS A 75 -7.51 4.61 -1.24
C LYS A 75 -6.51 4.72 -2.38
N ASP A 76 -5.22 4.48 -2.11
CA ASP A 76 -4.15 4.53 -3.11
C ASP A 76 -4.37 3.50 -4.23
N LEU A 77 -4.75 2.28 -3.86
CA LEU A 77 -5.07 1.23 -4.81
C LEU A 77 -6.26 1.60 -5.70
N THR A 78 -7.34 2.10 -5.11
CA THR A 78 -8.55 2.51 -5.85
C THR A 78 -8.27 3.69 -6.78
N ALA A 79 -7.49 4.68 -6.32
CA ALA A 79 -7.06 5.80 -7.16
C ALA A 79 -6.21 5.32 -8.34
N THR A 80 -5.32 4.35 -8.12
CA THR A 80 -4.49 3.79 -9.19
C THR A 80 -5.32 3.01 -10.20
N PHE A 81 -6.30 2.24 -9.75
CA PHE A 81 -7.25 1.55 -10.64
C PHE A 81 -8.08 2.55 -11.46
N HIS A 82 -8.52 3.64 -10.85
CA HIS A 82 -9.22 4.71 -11.55
C HIS A 82 -8.33 5.38 -12.61
N MET A 83 -7.07 5.68 -12.30
CA MET A 83 -6.11 6.23 -13.27
C MET A 83 -5.80 5.26 -14.43
N ALA A 84 -5.99 3.96 -14.21
CA ALA A 84 -5.78 2.92 -15.20
C ALA A 84 -7.06 2.59 -16.01
N ASP A 85 -8.14 3.37 -15.86
CA ASP A 85 -9.47 3.07 -16.41
C ASP A 85 -9.94 1.64 -16.11
N MET A 86 -9.53 1.10 -14.97
CA MET A 86 -9.83 -0.26 -14.57
C MET A 86 -11.23 -0.35 -13.99
N THR A 87 -12.06 -1.20 -14.57
CA THR A 87 -13.41 -1.45 -14.06
C THR A 87 -13.36 -2.19 -12.72
N GLU A 88 -14.40 -2.02 -11.90
CA GLU A 88 -14.53 -2.72 -10.62
C GLU A 88 -14.49 -4.26 -10.76
N SER A 89 -15.01 -4.79 -11.87
CA SER A 89 -14.93 -6.22 -12.18
C SER A 89 -13.50 -6.69 -12.44
N GLN A 90 -12.70 -5.90 -13.16
CA GLN A 90 -11.28 -6.20 -13.39
C GLN A 90 -10.49 -6.10 -12.08
N ALA A 91 -10.70 -5.04 -11.30
CA ALA A 91 -10.08 -4.83 -9.99
C ALA A 91 -10.27 -6.06 -9.08
N LEU A 92 -11.50 -6.58 -8.99
CA LEU A 92 -11.82 -7.75 -8.16
C LEU A 92 -11.12 -9.03 -8.64
N LYS A 93 -10.88 -9.21 -9.94
CA LYS A 93 -10.16 -10.37 -10.48
C LYS A 93 -8.67 -10.33 -10.11
N ILE A 94 -8.09 -9.14 -10.05
CA ILE A 94 -6.65 -8.98 -9.84
C ILE A 94 -6.27 -8.68 -8.38
N ILE A 95 -7.22 -8.31 -7.50
CA ILE A 95 -6.93 -7.89 -6.13
C ILE A 95 -6.04 -8.86 -5.35
N SER A 96 -6.18 -10.17 -5.59
CA SER A 96 -5.36 -11.21 -4.96
C SER A 96 -3.84 -11.10 -5.24
N THR A 97 -3.43 -10.35 -6.27
CA THR A 97 -2.01 -10.09 -6.59
C THR A 97 -1.41 -8.99 -5.71
N PHE A 98 -2.25 -8.08 -5.20
CA PHE A 98 -1.89 -6.98 -4.32
C PHE A 98 -2.04 -7.34 -2.84
N LEU A 99 -2.60 -8.52 -2.54
CA LEU A 99 -2.65 -9.06 -1.19
C LEU A 99 -1.49 -10.05 -0.97
N ASP A 100 -1.00 -10.12 0.26
CA ASP A 100 -0.03 -11.13 0.69
C ASP A 100 -0.42 -11.71 2.06
N GLY A 101 0.14 -12.86 2.42
CA GLY A 101 -0.10 -13.50 3.72
C GLY A 101 -1.58 -13.71 4.06
N HIS A 102 -1.98 -13.33 5.28
CA HIS A 102 -3.32 -13.56 5.81
C HIS A 102 -4.44 -12.87 4.98
N PRO A 103 -4.34 -11.58 4.60
CA PRO A 103 -5.30 -10.95 3.69
C PRO A 103 -5.55 -11.72 2.40
N LYS A 104 -4.50 -12.28 1.81
CA LYS A 104 -4.63 -13.07 0.58
C LYS A 104 -5.36 -14.38 0.83
N GLN A 105 -5.02 -15.09 1.90
CA GLN A 105 -5.67 -16.34 2.27
C GLN A 105 -7.15 -16.12 2.56
N TRP A 106 -7.46 -15.10 3.37
CA TRP A 106 -8.83 -14.66 3.66
C TRP A 106 -9.61 -14.36 2.38
N PHE A 107 -9.03 -13.63 1.43
CA PHE A 107 -9.69 -13.33 0.16
C PHE A 107 -10.01 -14.60 -0.64
N ILE A 108 -9.08 -15.55 -0.72
CA ILE A 108 -9.27 -16.81 -1.47
C ILE A 108 -10.39 -17.65 -0.84
N GLU A 109 -10.42 -17.75 0.48
CA GLU A 109 -11.43 -18.52 1.22
C GLU A 109 -12.84 -17.92 1.07
N ASN A 110 -12.91 -16.60 0.88
CA ASN A 110 -14.15 -15.85 0.79
C ASN A 110 -14.46 -15.40 -0.66
N ILE A 111 -13.77 -15.93 -1.66
CA ILE A 111 -13.88 -15.40 -3.03
C ILE A 111 -15.30 -15.47 -3.60
N THR A 112 -16.08 -16.45 -3.16
CA THR A 112 -17.45 -16.70 -3.62
C THR A 112 -18.46 -15.70 -3.09
N ILE A 113 -18.15 -14.95 -2.02
CA ILE A 113 -19.04 -13.94 -1.44
C ILE A 113 -18.84 -12.54 -2.04
N PHE A 114 -17.75 -12.31 -2.77
CA PHE A 114 -17.45 -11.01 -3.34
C PHE A 114 -18.11 -10.86 -4.72
N GLU A 115 -19.36 -10.38 -4.72
CA GLU A 115 -20.12 -10.11 -5.95
C GLU A 115 -19.76 -8.77 -6.60
N SER A 116 -19.15 -7.85 -5.84
CA SER A 116 -18.72 -6.54 -6.32
C SER A 116 -17.48 -6.03 -5.58
N TRP A 117 -16.79 -5.07 -6.21
CA TRP A 117 -15.68 -4.36 -5.59
C TRP A 117 -16.10 -3.66 -4.30
N ASN A 118 -17.32 -3.11 -4.25
CA ASN A 118 -17.84 -2.46 -3.05
C ASN A 118 -18.04 -3.44 -1.87
N VAL A 119 -18.55 -4.65 -2.13
CA VAL A 119 -18.69 -5.70 -1.11
C VAL A 119 -17.31 -6.10 -0.59
N PHE A 120 -16.34 -6.30 -1.49
CA PHE A 120 -14.96 -6.58 -1.09
C PHE A 120 -14.37 -5.45 -0.23
N LYS A 121 -14.43 -4.18 -0.68
CA LYS A 121 -13.93 -3.02 0.08
C LYS A 121 -14.54 -2.97 1.48
N THR A 122 -15.86 -3.12 1.57
CA THR A 122 -16.58 -3.06 2.86
C THR A 122 -16.11 -4.16 3.81
N GLN A 123 -15.97 -5.39 3.33
CA GLN A 123 -15.52 -6.52 4.15
C GLN A 123 -14.03 -6.43 4.50
N PHE A 124 -13.20 -6.06 3.53
CA PHE A 124 -11.78 -5.85 3.72
C PHE A 124 -11.54 -4.78 4.78
N LEU A 125 -12.21 -3.64 4.65
CA LEU A 125 -12.14 -2.58 5.64
C LEU A 125 -12.75 -3.07 6.95
N HIS A 126 -13.92 -3.69 7.02
CA HIS A 126 -14.43 -4.23 8.29
C HIS A 126 -13.42 -5.12 9.07
N ILE A 127 -12.60 -5.91 8.36
CA ILE A 127 -11.62 -6.82 8.96
C ILE A 127 -10.27 -6.14 9.26
N TYR A 128 -9.83 -5.24 8.37
CA TYR A 128 -8.47 -4.66 8.40
C TYR A 128 -8.45 -3.16 8.71
N LEU A 129 -9.57 -2.47 8.54
CA LEU A 129 -9.89 -1.14 9.05
C LEU A 129 -10.52 -1.29 10.43
N SER A 130 -9.74 -1.12 11.50
CA SER A 130 -10.35 -1.05 12.83
C SER A 130 -9.41 -0.52 13.92
N PRO A 131 -9.95 -0.03 15.06
CA PRO A 131 -9.33 -0.04 16.41
C PRO A 131 -8.59 -1.33 16.82
N SER A 132 -8.69 -2.42 16.06
CA SER A 132 -7.71 -3.52 16.05
C SER A 132 -6.28 -3.02 15.77
N SER A 133 -6.11 -1.99 14.93
CA SER A 133 -4.84 -1.31 14.70
C SER A 133 -4.34 -0.63 15.98
N LYS A 134 -5.23 -0.06 16.80
CA LYS A 134 -4.88 0.51 18.11
C LYS A 134 -4.39 -0.58 19.07
N GLN A 135 -5.08 -1.72 19.13
CA GLN A 135 -4.72 -2.83 20.00
C GLN A 135 -3.44 -3.55 19.53
N LEU A 136 -3.26 -3.65 18.22
CA LEU A 136 -2.09 -4.26 17.58
C LEU A 136 -0.87 -3.31 17.57
N ALA A 137 -1.08 -2.02 17.38
CA ALA A 137 -0.10 -0.97 17.63
C ALA A 137 0.26 -0.94 19.11
N SER A 138 -0.68 -1.16 20.03
CA SER A 138 -0.40 -1.27 21.46
C SER A 138 0.47 -2.48 21.77
N ASN A 139 0.15 -3.65 21.19
CA ASN A 139 0.98 -4.85 21.32
C ASN A 139 2.39 -4.66 20.73
N ARG A 140 2.50 -4.00 19.57
CA ARG A 140 3.79 -3.67 18.95
C ARG A 140 4.58 -2.68 19.79
N LEU A 141 3.94 -1.59 20.23
CA LEU A 141 4.54 -0.57 21.07
C LEU A 141 5.10 -1.18 22.37
N ARG A 142 4.36 -2.11 22.99
CA ARG A 142 4.81 -2.86 24.17
C ARG A 142 6.01 -3.75 23.92
N THR A 143 6.15 -4.30 22.71
CA THR A 143 7.22 -5.25 22.36
C THR A 143 8.35 -4.61 21.54
N ARG A 144 8.28 -3.29 21.32
CA ARG A 144 9.19 -2.59 20.43
C ARG A 144 10.57 -2.43 21.05
N GLN A 145 11.57 -2.98 20.38
CA GLN A 145 12.99 -2.92 20.75
C GLN A 145 13.79 -2.40 19.56
N GLN A 146 14.75 -1.49 19.78
CA GLN A 146 15.62 -0.96 18.74
C GLN A 146 16.52 -2.08 18.20
N ARG A 147 16.41 -2.38 16.90
CA ARG A 147 17.14 -3.50 16.28
C ARG A 147 18.63 -3.18 16.16
N TYR A 148 19.50 -4.18 16.18
CA TYR A 148 20.97 -3.99 16.11
C TYR A 148 21.42 -3.12 14.92
N ASP A 149 20.82 -3.33 13.74
CA ASP A 149 21.05 -2.63 12.47
C ASP A 149 20.27 -1.31 12.32
N GLU A 150 19.35 -1.02 13.23
CA GLU A 150 18.46 0.15 13.14
C GLU A 150 19.05 1.40 13.79
N THR A 151 18.93 2.53 13.09
CA THR A 151 19.35 3.84 13.61
C THR A 151 18.39 4.33 14.70
N VAL A 152 18.85 5.21 15.57
CA VAL A 152 18.00 5.76 16.63
C VAL A 152 16.85 6.63 16.09
N ILE A 153 17.03 7.23 14.91
CA ILE A 153 16.03 8.07 14.25
C ILE A 153 14.87 7.22 13.72
N GLU A 154 15.18 6.09 13.09
CA GLU A 154 14.17 5.13 12.60
C GLU A 154 13.36 4.56 13.76
N TYR A 155 14.05 4.09 14.81
CA TYR A 155 13.42 3.61 16.04
C TYR A 155 12.49 4.65 16.66
N TYR A 156 12.99 5.87 16.87
CA TYR A 156 12.22 6.97 17.44
C TYR A 156 10.96 7.26 16.62
N THR A 157 11.12 7.37 15.30
CA THR A 157 10.01 7.71 14.40
C THR A 157 8.92 6.64 14.43
N ASP A 158 9.32 5.36 14.45
CA ASP A 158 8.39 4.24 14.54
C ASP A 158 7.65 4.19 15.89
N VAL A 159 8.37 4.38 17.01
CA VAL A 159 7.74 4.46 18.35
C VAL A 159 6.74 5.62 18.43
N ILE A 160 7.08 6.81 17.92
CA ILE A 160 6.16 7.96 17.93
C ILE A 160 4.95 7.74 17.04
N LYS A 161 5.11 7.09 15.89
CA LYS A 161 3.98 6.68 15.03
C LYS A 161 3.07 5.70 15.78
N LEU A 162 3.63 4.66 16.40
CA LEU A 162 2.87 3.69 17.19
C LEU A 162 2.15 4.36 18.36
N CYS A 163 2.78 5.29 19.08
CA CYS A 163 2.13 6.07 20.13
C CYS A 163 0.90 6.82 19.62
N ARG A 164 1.00 7.52 18.47
CA ARG A 164 -0.12 8.26 17.86
C ARG A 164 -1.26 7.33 17.43
N LEU A 165 -0.93 6.14 16.93
CA LEU A 165 -1.91 5.12 16.55
C LEU A 165 -2.62 4.51 17.76
N VAL A 166 -1.90 4.35 18.88
CA VAL A 166 -2.47 3.86 20.15
C VAL A 166 -3.32 4.92 20.82
N ASP A 167 -2.83 6.15 20.92
CA ASP A 167 -3.52 7.27 21.54
C ASP A 167 -2.99 8.58 20.97
N THR A 168 -3.85 9.31 20.25
CA THR A 168 -3.50 10.60 19.65
C THR A 168 -3.14 11.65 20.69
N ASN A 169 -3.62 11.50 21.93
CA ASN A 169 -3.36 12.41 23.05
C ASN A 169 -2.38 11.84 24.07
N MET A 170 -1.58 10.82 23.69
CA MET A 170 -0.59 10.21 24.59
C MET A 170 0.37 11.27 25.15
N THR A 171 0.57 11.24 26.47
CA THR A 171 1.45 12.20 27.15
C THR A 171 2.91 11.97 26.79
N ASP A 172 3.73 13.02 26.90
CA ASP A 172 5.16 12.93 26.63
C ASP A 172 5.88 11.99 27.59
N ALA A 173 5.45 11.94 28.86
CA ALA A 173 5.96 10.96 29.83
C ALA A 173 5.71 9.52 29.38
N SER A 174 4.50 9.20 28.89
CA SER A 174 4.19 7.86 28.38
C SER A 174 4.97 7.51 27.10
N LYS A 175 5.16 8.47 26.20
CA LYS A 175 6.01 8.27 25.01
C LYS A 175 7.46 8.00 25.39
N LEU A 176 7.97 8.73 26.38
CA LEU A 176 9.33 8.52 26.90
C LEU A 176 9.49 7.13 27.51
N ASP A 177 8.53 6.65 28.29
CA ASP A 177 8.56 5.29 28.84
C ASP A 177 8.73 4.23 27.75
N HIS A 178 7.95 4.33 26.67
CA HIS A 178 8.08 3.44 25.52
C HIS A 178 9.43 3.56 24.79
N LEU A 179 9.96 4.78 24.66
CA LEU A 179 11.27 5.03 24.05
C LEU A 179 12.41 4.45 24.90
N TYR A 180 12.36 4.57 26.22
CA TYR A 180 13.35 3.98 27.11
C TYR A 180 13.28 2.46 27.10
N HIS A 181 12.07 1.89 27.09
CA HIS A 181 11.87 0.45 27.18
C HIS A 181 12.55 -0.32 26.03
N GLY A 182 12.60 0.27 24.83
CA GLY A 182 13.17 -0.37 23.66
C GLY A 182 14.55 0.13 23.25
N LEU A 183 15.12 1.12 23.93
CA LEU A 183 16.39 1.73 23.52
C LEU A 183 17.56 0.74 23.67
N LYS A 184 18.50 0.77 22.72
CA LYS A 184 19.74 0.00 22.85
C LYS A 184 20.50 0.35 24.14
N PRO A 185 21.02 -0.64 24.88
CA PRO A 185 21.84 -0.40 26.07
C PRO A 185 23.05 0.51 25.83
N SER A 186 23.61 0.49 24.61
CA SER A 186 24.74 1.34 24.23
C SER A 186 24.42 2.83 24.24
N LEU A 187 23.16 3.21 23.97
CA LEU A 187 22.71 4.62 23.92
C LEU A 187 22.07 5.07 25.24
N MET A 188 21.67 4.12 26.10
CA MET A 188 20.93 4.38 27.34
C MET A 188 21.68 5.35 28.27
N LYS A 189 23.01 5.22 28.39
CA LYS A 189 23.81 6.06 29.31
C LYS A 189 23.80 7.54 28.91
N ASP A 190 23.89 7.82 27.62
CA ASP A 190 23.95 9.20 27.11
C ASP A 190 22.60 9.89 27.20
N VAL A 191 21.53 9.16 26.89
CA VAL A 191 20.15 9.66 27.05
C VAL A 191 19.83 9.94 28.52
N LEU A 192 20.14 9.02 29.44
CA LEU A 192 19.85 9.21 30.86
C LEU A 192 20.60 10.40 31.47
N ARG A 193 21.83 10.69 31.00
CA ARG A 193 22.60 11.87 31.43
C ARG A 193 21.89 13.17 31.04
N GLY A 194 21.25 13.19 29.89
CA GLY A 194 20.52 14.36 29.39
C GLY A 194 19.15 14.59 30.05
N ALA A 195 18.63 13.60 30.78
CA ALA A 195 17.34 13.65 31.50
C ALA A 195 16.21 14.32 30.69
N PRO A 196 15.88 13.81 29.48
CA PRO A 196 14.91 14.44 28.60
C PRO A 196 13.51 14.44 29.22
N SER A 197 12.80 15.56 29.10
CA SER A 197 11.40 15.73 29.53
C SER A 197 10.41 15.62 28.38
N THR A 198 10.90 15.67 27.12
CA THR A 198 10.08 15.48 25.92
C THR A 198 10.71 14.43 24.98
N PRO A 199 9.93 13.80 24.08
CA PRO A 199 10.47 12.91 23.06
C PRO A 199 11.47 13.59 22.12
N ALA A 200 11.30 14.90 21.86
CA ALA A 200 12.23 15.66 21.04
C ALA A 200 13.60 15.77 21.72
N ASP A 201 13.62 16.09 23.02
CA ASP A 201 14.85 16.13 23.82
C ASP A 201 15.51 14.76 23.87
N PHE A 202 14.72 13.68 24.00
CA PHE A 202 15.23 12.32 23.97
C PHE A 202 16.01 12.05 22.68
N LEU A 203 15.46 12.42 21.53
CA LEU A 203 16.11 12.21 20.24
C LEU A 203 17.39 13.02 20.11
N GLU A 204 17.41 14.26 20.59
CA GLU A 204 18.61 15.11 20.61
C GLU A 204 19.73 14.49 21.45
N GLN A 205 19.41 13.94 22.63
CA GLN A 205 20.41 13.28 23.47
C GLN A 205 20.91 11.97 22.87
N ALA A 206 20.02 11.18 22.25
CA ALA A 206 20.36 9.88 21.71
C ALA A 206 21.18 9.93 20.40
N ARG A 207 21.29 11.12 19.78
CA ARG A 207 22.09 11.39 18.58
C ARG A 207 23.52 11.86 18.86
N ARG A 208 23.80 12.25 20.11
CA ARG A 208 25.13 12.74 20.54
C ARG A 208 26.12 11.60 20.69
#